data_AF-A0A2P5D8S4-F1
#
_entry.id   AF-A0A2P5D8S4-F1
#
_cell.length_a   1.000
_cell.length_b   1.000
_cell.length_c   1.000
_cell.angle_alpha   90.00
_cell.angle_beta   90.00
_cell.angle_gamma   90.00
#
_symmetry.space_group_name_H-M   'P 1'
#
loop_
_entity.id
_entity.type
_entity.pdbx_description
1 polymer ?
#
loop_
_entity_poly.entity_id
_entity_poly.type
_entity_poly.pdbx_seq_one_letter_code
_entity_poly.pdbx_strand_id
1 'polypeptide(L)'
;MIRSSEKVSIQPDKQYIVLEREGWKTTVIIWDDGGNSIKSSTFMMLADNFVALDITFRNTYNLIKGNTRNITWAPAALIAADKVSFYRCGFTSIQDTLRDARGRH
;
A
#
# COMPACT_ATOMS: atom_id res chain seq x y z
N MET A 1 -3.19 -17.34 -6.98
CA MET A 1 -2.72 -16.03 -6.46
C MET A 1 -2.92 -15.01 -7.56
N ILE A 2 -3.85 -14.08 -7.37
CA ILE A 2 -4.15 -12.93 -8.22
C ILE A 2 -3.14 -11.82 -7.86
N ARG A 3 -2.34 -11.41 -8.84
CA ARG A 3 -1.32 -10.37 -8.67
C ARG A 3 -1.54 -9.28 -9.71
N SER A 4 -1.66 -8.05 -9.25
CA SER A 4 -1.66 -6.86 -10.12
C SER A 4 -0.38 -6.05 -9.91
N SER A 5 0.27 -5.66 -11.00
CA SER A 5 1.50 -4.87 -10.99
C SER A 5 1.17 -3.42 -11.34
N GLU A 6 0.78 -2.65 -10.33
CA GLU A 6 0.30 -1.28 -10.49
C GLU A 6 0.58 -0.45 -9.24
N LYS A 7 0.70 0.87 -9.44
CA LYS A 7 0.58 1.86 -8.36
C LYS A 7 -0.83 2.39 -8.33
N VAL A 8 -1.43 2.43 -7.15
CA VAL A 8 -2.79 2.91 -6.98
C VAL A 8 -2.79 4.11 -6.05
N SER A 9 -3.49 5.17 -6.45
CA SER A 9 -3.73 6.34 -5.62
C SER A 9 -5.20 6.71 -5.64
N ILE A 10 -5.82 6.73 -4.46
CA ILE A 10 -7.20 7.19 -4.28
C ILE A 10 -7.13 8.68 -3.91
N GLN A 11 -7.53 9.52 -4.87
CA GLN A 11 -7.44 10.97 -4.77
C GLN A 11 -8.49 11.56 -3.80
N PRO A 12 -8.24 12.74 -3.19
CA PRO A 12 -9.11 13.31 -2.15
C PRO A 12 -10.59 13.46 -2.51
N ASP A 13 -10.92 13.61 -3.79
CA ASP A 13 -12.28 13.73 -4.32
C ASP A 13 -13.02 12.38 -4.45
N LYS A 14 -12.37 11.26 -4.11
CA LYS A 14 -12.86 9.88 -4.25
C LYS A 14 -13.16 9.23 -2.90
N GLN A 15 -14.07 9.83 -2.13
CA GLN A 15 -14.44 9.36 -0.79
C GLN A 15 -15.49 8.25 -0.82
N TYR A 16 -15.69 7.59 0.33
CA TYR A 16 -16.72 6.57 0.55
C TYR A 16 -16.53 5.31 -0.30
N ILE A 17 -15.27 4.93 -0.54
CA ILE A 17 -14.92 3.74 -1.30
C ILE A 17 -14.72 2.54 -0.36
N VAL A 18 -15.33 1.42 -0.73
CA VAL A 18 -15.02 0.10 -0.18
C VAL A 18 -14.26 -0.70 -1.24
N LEU A 19 -13.04 -1.11 -0.91
CA LEU A 19 -12.22 -2.01 -1.71
C LEU A 19 -12.25 -3.42 -1.10
N GLU A 20 -12.99 -4.32 -1.72
CA GLU A 20 -13.11 -5.72 -1.29
C GLU A 20 -12.53 -6.66 -2.35
N ARG A 21 -11.81 -7.69 -1.89
CA ARG A 21 -11.18 -8.72 -2.73
C ARG A 21 -11.38 -10.11 -2.11
N GLU A 22 -10.96 -11.14 -2.85
CA GLU A 22 -11.21 -12.55 -2.51
C GLU A 22 -10.42 -13.05 -1.28
N GLY A 23 -9.34 -12.37 -0.89
CA GLY A 23 -8.50 -12.83 0.22
C GLY A 23 -7.11 -12.21 0.22
N TRP A 24 -6.60 -11.83 1.39
CA TRP A 24 -5.28 -11.18 1.49
C TRP A 24 -4.10 -12.08 1.11
N LYS A 25 -4.27 -13.40 1.23
CA LYS A 25 -3.27 -14.39 0.76
C LYS A 25 -3.36 -14.62 -0.75
N THR A 26 -4.51 -14.36 -1.36
CA THR A 26 -4.77 -14.67 -2.77
C THR A 26 -4.64 -13.44 -3.65
N THR A 27 -4.98 -12.24 -3.18
CA THR A 27 -5.01 -11.00 -3.97
C THR A 27 -3.97 -9.99 -3.47
N VAL A 28 -3.05 -9.60 -4.36
CA VAL A 28 -1.94 -8.69 -4.04
C VAL A 28 -1.76 -7.62 -5.11
N ILE A 29 -1.70 -6.35 -4.68
CA ILE A 29 -1.19 -5.24 -5.50
C ILE A 29 0.29 -5.06 -5.19
N ILE A 30 1.13 -5.03 -6.22
CA ILE A 30 2.57 -4.97 -6.09
C ILE A 30 3.21 -3.86 -6.94
N TRP A 31 4.32 -3.32 -6.45
CA TRP A 31 5.19 -2.42 -7.21
C TRP A 31 6.65 -2.48 -6.71
N ASP A 32 7.63 -2.17 -7.56
CA ASP A 32 9.07 -2.13 -7.22
C ASP A 32 9.60 -0.69 -7.28
N ASP A 33 9.55 0.04 -6.15
CA ASP A 33 10.06 1.41 -6.06
C ASP A 33 10.60 1.72 -4.66
N GLY A 34 11.65 2.54 -4.57
CA GLY A 34 12.26 2.96 -3.32
C GLY A 34 13.02 4.27 -3.47
N GLY A 35 13.40 4.86 -2.34
CA GLY A 35 14.15 6.12 -2.27
C GLY A 35 13.30 7.32 -1.88
N ASN A 36 11.98 7.17 -1.77
CA ASN A 36 11.08 8.24 -1.31
C ASN A 36 9.95 7.70 -0.44
N SER A 37 9.79 8.22 0.77
CA SER A 37 8.76 7.79 1.71
C SER A 37 7.31 8.14 1.29
N ILE A 38 7.12 8.88 0.19
CA ILE A 38 5.79 9.25 -0.34
C ILE A 38 5.60 8.68 -1.75
N LYS A 39 6.47 9.05 -2.67
CA LYS A 39 6.32 8.74 -4.10
C LYS A 39 6.55 7.26 -4.41
N SER A 40 7.33 6.56 -3.58
CA SER A 40 7.59 5.13 -3.75
C SER A 40 6.52 4.23 -3.12
N SER A 41 5.43 4.78 -2.57
CA SER A 41 4.31 3.99 -2.06
C SER A 41 3.63 3.19 -3.19
N THR A 42 3.43 1.88 -2.98
CA THR A 42 2.60 1.05 -3.89
C THR A 42 1.14 1.50 -3.87
N PHE A 43 0.62 1.81 -2.68
CA PHE A 43 -0.75 2.29 -2.48
C PHE A 43 -0.77 3.64 -1.75
N MET A 44 -1.52 4.61 -2.26
CA MET A 44 -1.69 5.92 -1.62
C MET A 44 -3.17 6.19 -1.35
N MET A 45 -3.53 6.33 -0.08
CA MET A 45 -4.86 6.75 0.36
C MET A 45 -4.86 8.22 0.75
N LEU A 46 -5.47 9.06 -0.08
CA LEU A 46 -5.58 10.50 0.14
C LEU A 46 -7.04 10.95 0.36
N ALA A 47 -8.00 10.02 0.28
CA ALA A 47 -9.43 10.28 0.43
C ALA A 47 -9.96 9.78 1.77
N ASP A 48 -10.78 10.60 2.42
CA ASP A 48 -11.43 10.26 3.68
C ASP A 48 -12.52 9.19 3.47
N ASN A 49 -12.90 8.50 4.54
CA ASN A 49 -13.97 7.49 4.56
C ASN A 49 -13.68 6.32 3.60
N PHE A 50 -12.60 5.58 3.83
CA PHE A 50 -12.20 4.43 3.01
C PHE A 50 -12.15 3.15 3.83
N VAL A 51 -12.58 2.05 3.23
CA VAL A 51 -12.40 0.71 3.80
C VAL A 51 -11.73 -0.21 2.78
N ALA A 52 -10.73 -0.97 3.21
CA ALA A 52 -10.20 -2.11 2.46
C ALA A 52 -10.39 -3.42 3.21
N LEU A 53 -10.75 -4.47 2.47
CA LEU A 53 -10.92 -5.83 2.96
C LEU A 53 -10.14 -6.82 2.11
N ASP A 54 -9.52 -7.80 2.76
CA ASP A 54 -9.05 -9.04 2.13
C ASP A 54 -8.09 -8.85 0.94
N ILE A 55 -7.15 -7.90 1.07
CA ILE A 55 -6.14 -7.57 0.06
C ILE A 55 -4.77 -7.31 0.68
N THR A 56 -3.69 -7.66 -0.01
CA THR A 56 -2.32 -7.28 0.37
C THR A 56 -1.77 -6.17 -0.54
N PHE A 57 -1.17 -5.15 0.04
CA PHE A 57 -0.32 -4.17 -0.64
C PHE A 57 1.13 -4.50 -0.38
N ARG A 58 1.95 -4.58 -1.43
CA ARG A 58 3.35 -4.96 -1.31
C ARG A 58 4.25 -4.07 -2.14
N ASN A 59 5.31 -3.59 -1.53
CA ASN A 59 6.42 -3.00 -2.25
C ASN A 59 7.55 -4.04 -2.32
N THR A 60 7.93 -4.42 -3.53
CA THR A 60 8.93 -5.47 -3.80
C THR A 60 10.36 -4.94 -3.85
N TYR A 61 10.58 -3.66 -3.58
CA TYR A 61 11.90 -3.05 -3.57
C TYR A 61 12.85 -3.81 -2.66
N ASN A 62 13.93 -4.29 -3.26
CA ASN A 62 14.99 -5.04 -2.58
C ASN A 62 14.52 -6.33 -1.86
N LEU A 63 13.31 -6.83 -2.13
CA LEU A 63 12.82 -8.10 -1.57
C LEU A 63 13.20 -9.32 -2.42
N ILE A 64 13.65 -9.10 -3.66
CA ILE A 64 14.10 -10.19 -4.55
C ILE A 64 15.52 -10.58 -4.14
N LYS A 65 15.72 -11.88 -3.88
CA LYS A 65 17.02 -12.46 -3.50
C LYS A 65 18.08 -12.14 -4.57
N GLY A 66 19.24 -11.61 -4.16
CA GLY A 66 20.32 -11.22 -5.07
C GLY A 66 20.27 -9.77 -5.55
N ASN A 67 19.26 -9.00 -5.14
CA ASN A 67 19.23 -7.56 -5.39
C ASN A 67 20.25 -6.85 -4.47
N THR A 68 21.09 -5.98 -5.05
CA THR A 68 22.18 -5.28 -4.36
C THR A 68 21.89 -3.79 -4.15
N ARG A 69 20.62 -3.38 -4.31
CA ARG A 69 20.21 -1.99 -4.10
C ARG A 69 20.40 -1.63 -2.63
N ASN A 70 20.79 -0.38 -2.38
CA ASN A 70 20.89 0.15 -1.03
C ASN A 70 19.51 0.11 -0.34
N ILE A 71 19.48 -0.27 0.93
CA ILE A 71 18.26 -0.18 1.73
C ILE A 71 17.87 1.29 1.86
N THR A 72 16.61 1.58 1.54
CA THR A 72 16.01 2.92 1.61
C THR A 72 14.50 2.79 1.74
N TRP A 73 13.80 3.92 1.91
CA TRP A 73 12.35 3.99 2.04
C TRP A 73 11.64 3.36 0.85
N ALA A 74 10.80 2.36 1.08
CA ALA A 74 10.02 1.70 0.05
C ALA A 74 8.63 1.31 0.57
N PRO A 75 7.73 2.28 0.81
CA PRO A 75 6.47 2.00 1.47
C PRO A 75 5.57 1.07 0.65
N ALA A 76 4.89 0.14 1.33
CA ALA A 76 3.80 -0.61 0.72
C ALA A 76 2.53 0.25 0.64
N ALA A 77 2.28 1.08 1.67
CA ALA A 77 1.16 2.00 1.68
C ALA A 77 1.48 3.32 2.38
N LEU A 78 0.85 4.39 1.90
CA LEU A 78 0.76 5.69 2.56
C LEU A 78 -0.70 6.01 2.83
N ILE A 79 -1.01 6.38 4.08
CA ILE A 79 -2.36 6.79 4.50
C ILE A 79 -2.30 8.23 5.00
N ALA A 80 -2.94 9.15 4.27
CA ALA A 80 -2.99 10.57 4.59
C ALA A 80 -4.43 11.10 4.52
N ALA A 81 -5.35 10.37 5.13
CA ALA A 81 -6.79 10.61 5.11
C ALA A 81 -7.44 10.21 6.46
N ASP A 82 -8.60 10.78 6.76
CA ASP A 82 -9.38 10.52 7.97
C ASP A 82 -10.42 9.40 7.76
N LYS A 83 -10.66 8.61 8.82
CA LYS A 83 -11.62 7.49 8.84
C LYS A 83 -11.29 6.44 7.77
N VAL A 84 -10.05 6.01 7.76
CA VAL A 84 -9.59 4.88 6.94
C VAL A 84 -9.63 3.62 7.81
N SER A 85 -10.00 2.47 7.26
CA SER A 85 -9.98 1.21 8.00
C SER A 85 -9.58 0.03 7.12
N PHE A 86 -8.82 -0.90 7.69
CA PHE A 86 -8.30 -2.08 7.01
C PHE A 86 -8.70 -3.35 7.76
N TYR A 87 -9.37 -4.28 7.08
CA TYR A 87 -9.80 -5.54 7.66
C TYR A 87 -9.19 -6.73 6.92
N ARG A 88 -8.43 -7.55 7.64
CA ARG A 88 -7.70 -8.70 7.06
C ARG A 88 -6.85 -8.27 5.86
N CYS A 89 -6.14 -7.14 5.96
CA CYS A 89 -5.22 -6.68 4.92
C CYS A 89 -3.77 -7.03 5.25
N GLY A 90 -2.94 -7.15 4.21
CA GLY A 90 -1.50 -7.31 4.35
C GLY A 90 -0.75 -6.07 3.88
N PHE A 91 0.33 -5.71 4.57
CA PHE A 91 1.31 -4.73 4.12
C PHE A 91 2.70 -5.36 4.17
N THR A 92 3.45 -5.31 3.07
CA THR A 92 4.78 -5.94 3.01
C THR A 92 5.77 -5.08 2.26
N SER A 93 6.88 -4.70 2.89
CA SER A 93 8.03 -4.07 2.24
C SER A 93 9.30 -4.25 3.08
N ILE A 94 10.36 -3.50 2.73
CA ILE A 94 11.51 -3.26 3.60
C ILE A 94 11.27 -2.08 4.57
N GLN A 95 11.95 -0.94 4.40
CA GLN A 95 11.84 0.25 5.23
C GLN A 95 10.59 1.08 4.90
N ASP A 96 9.95 1.63 5.94
CA ASP A 96 8.70 2.42 5.88
C ASP A 96 7.49 1.67 5.30
N THR A 97 7.35 0.38 5.62
CA THR A 97 6.27 -0.49 5.09
C THR A 97 4.87 0.13 5.12
N LEU A 98 4.51 0.77 6.23
CA LEU A 98 3.27 1.52 6.34
C LEU A 98 3.61 2.93 6.79
N ARG A 99 3.30 3.92 5.95
CA ARG A 99 3.41 5.34 6.30
C ARG A 99 2.06 5.88 6.72
N ASP A 100 1.82 5.84 8.02
CA ASP A 100 0.66 6.44 8.67
C ASP A 100 0.92 7.94 8.92
N ALA A 101 0.31 8.81 8.11
CA ALA A 101 0.73 10.21 8.01
C ALA A 101 -0.25 11.21 8.65
N ARG A 102 -1.56 11.07 8.41
CA ARG A 102 -2.56 12.05 8.88
C ARG A 102 -3.97 11.45 8.85
N GLY A 103 -4.73 11.67 9.91
CA GLY A 103 -6.13 11.29 10.04
C GLY A 103 -6.35 10.32 11.20
N ARG A 104 -7.52 9.69 11.25
CA ARG A 104 -7.77 8.50 12.08
C ARG A 104 -7.82 7.26 11.17
N HIS A 105 -7.21 6.18 11.64
CA HIS A 105 -6.87 4.98 10.89
C HIS A 105 -7.12 3.74 11.76
#